data_AF-F9ZQ74-F1
#
_entry.id   AF-F9ZQ74-F1
#
_cell.length_a   1.000
_cell.length_b   1.000
_cell.length_c   1.000
_cell.angle_alpha   90.00
_cell.angle_beta   90.00
_cell.angle_gamma   90.00
#
_symmetry.space_group_name_H-M   'P 1'
#
loop_
_entity.id
_entity.type
_entity.pdbx_description
1 polymer ?
#
loop_
_entity_poly.entity_id
_entity_poly.type
_entity_poly.pdbx_seq_one_letter_code
_entity_poly.pdbx_strand_id
1 'polypeptide(L)'
;MAALPPSGSALGLGLRRSFLAELAARDPLPVDFLETSPENWFRFGGRPAHTLRQLSERVPLLAHGLSLSIGGPDPLDRALLDDVARFLEEHGCPHYSEHLAFCRDGSYLHDLLPIPFNEDTLRHCRDRIVQVQDILERPLLLENTAYYGDFANSTLSETEFFCQLVHESDCRILLDINNLYVNSRNHGYDALSFLRALPAERVVYLHLAGHAAHPSGQLIDTHDRGVSAPVLQLLREALAYLGPRPILLEWDHAIPRLDLLLEELGQLAATATVAAA
;
A
#
# COMPACT_ATOMS: atom_id res chain seq x y z
N MET A 1 -19.84 0.28 -9.12
CA MET A 1 -18.54 0.59 -8.47
C MET A 1 -17.58 1.02 -9.57
N ALA A 2 -16.90 2.16 -9.41
CA ALA A 2 -15.90 2.58 -10.36
C ALA A 2 -14.65 1.71 -10.13
N ALA A 3 -14.37 0.80 -11.06
CA ALA A 3 -13.09 0.08 -11.06
C ALA A 3 -11.95 1.08 -11.28
N LEU A 4 -10.73 0.71 -10.86
CA LEU A 4 -9.55 1.47 -11.26
C LEU A 4 -9.55 1.65 -12.79
N PRO A 5 -9.11 2.82 -13.29
CA PRO A 5 -9.12 3.09 -14.72
C PRO A 5 -8.39 1.96 -15.47
N PRO A 6 -8.93 1.46 -16.58
CA PRO A 6 -8.36 0.32 -17.31
C PRO A 6 -6.98 0.62 -17.94
N SER A 7 -6.54 1.88 -17.92
CA SER A 7 -5.19 2.27 -18.35
C SER A 7 -4.18 1.95 -17.25
N GLY A 8 -3.23 1.04 -17.51
CA GLY A 8 -2.13 0.73 -16.59
C GLY A 8 -1.09 1.84 -16.43
N SER A 9 -1.50 3.10 -16.56
CA SER A 9 -0.73 4.30 -16.27
C SER A 9 -1.50 5.27 -15.38
N ALA A 10 -2.57 4.83 -14.72
CA ALA A 10 -3.35 5.65 -13.82
C ALA A 10 -2.49 6.13 -12.65
N LEU A 11 -2.58 7.41 -12.33
CA LEU A 11 -1.80 8.05 -11.27
C LEU A 11 -2.72 8.45 -10.13
N GLY A 12 -2.40 7.93 -8.95
CA GLY A 12 -3.14 8.18 -7.72
C GLY A 12 -2.33 8.94 -6.70
N LEU A 13 -3.03 9.57 -5.77
CA LEU A 13 -2.43 10.28 -4.65
C LEU A 13 -3.00 9.76 -3.33
N GLY A 14 -2.12 9.49 -2.36
CA GLY A 14 -2.51 9.23 -0.99
C GLY A 14 -3.18 10.46 -0.39
N LEU A 15 -4.49 10.40 -0.14
CA LEU A 15 -5.29 11.52 0.31
C LEU A 15 -4.94 11.90 1.75
N ARG A 16 -4.62 13.18 1.97
CA ARG A 16 -4.37 13.74 3.30
C ARG A 16 -5.32 14.92 3.56
N ARG A 17 -5.69 15.10 4.83
CA ARG A 17 -6.62 16.16 5.25
C ARG A 17 -6.09 17.57 4.98
N SER A 18 -4.76 17.74 4.99
CA SER A 18 -4.10 19.02 4.79
C SER A 18 -4.43 19.67 3.44
N PHE A 19 -4.67 18.88 2.40
CA PHE A 19 -4.99 19.37 1.05
C PHE A 19 -6.37 18.93 0.53
N LEU A 20 -7.19 18.28 1.36
CA LEU A 20 -8.50 17.74 0.98
C LEU A 20 -9.41 18.78 0.30
N ALA A 21 -9.57 19.95 0.92
CA ALA A 21 -10.44 21.01 0.40
C ALA A 21 -9.86 21.65 -0.88
N GLU A 22 -8.53 21.80 -0.93
CA GLU A 22 -7.84 22.34 -2.11
C GLU A 22 -8.00 21.41 -3.31
N LEU A 23 -7.82 20.10 -3.11
CA LEU A 23 -8.01 19.09 -4.15
C LEU A 23 -9.45 19.04 -4.64
N ALA A 24 -10.43 19.03 -3.73
CA ALA A 24 -11.84 19.01 -4.08
C ALA A 24 -12.29 20.24 -4.88
N ALA A 25 -11.63 21.39 -4.71
CA ALA A 25 -11.89 22.61 -5.45
C ALA A 25 -11.34 22.61 -6.89
N ARG A 26 -10.51 21.64 -7.29
CA ARG A 26 -9.99 21.50 -8.65
C ARG A 26 -11.03 20.86 -9.56
N ASP A 27 -11.15 21.35 -10.79
CA ASP A 27 -11.97 20.75 -11.84
C ASP A 27 -11.32 20.98 -13.24
N PRO A 28 -10.94 19.93 -13.99
CA PRO A 28 -10.99 18.51 -13.61
C PRO A 28 -10.07 18.17 -12.43
N LEU A 29 -10.30 17.01 -11.80
CA LEU A 29 -9.37 16.51 -10.78
C LEU A 29 -8.02 16.17 -11.43
N PRO A 30 -6.90 16.54 -10.81
CA PRO A 30 -5.56 16.35 -11.37
C PRO A 30 -4.98 14.96 -11.09
N VAL A 31 -5.82 13.98 -10.74
CA VAL A 31 -5.44 12.59 -10.40
C VAL A 31 -6.50 11.63 -10.93
N ASP A 32 -6.10 10.39 -11.22
CA ASP A 32 -6.99 9.37 -11.78
C ASP A 32 -7.72 8.57 -10.68
N PHE A 33 -7.11 8.46 -9.50
CA PHE A 33 -7.70 7.82 -8.32
C PHE A 33 -7.10 8.39 -7.04
N LEU A 34 -7.72 8.06 -5.90
CA LEU A 34 -7.24 8.43 -4.58
C LEU A 34 -7.14 7.19 -3.70
N GLU A 35 -6.32 7.26 -2.66
CA GLU A 35 -6.33 6.27 -1.59
C GLU A 35 -6.42 6.96 -0.24
N THR A 36 -7.11 6.33 0.71
CA THR A 36 -7.09 6.79 2.09
C THR A 36 -7.27 5.62 3.06
N SER A 37 -6.83 5.78 4.30
CA SER A 37 -7.08 4.79 5.34
C SER A 37 -8.44 4.99 5.98
N PRO A 38 -9.36 3.99 5.93
CA PRO A 38 -10.68 4.09 6.55
C PRO A 38 -10.66 4.51 8.01
N GLU A 39 -9.67 4.06 8.78
CA GLU A 39 -9.49 4.35 10.20
C GLU A 39 -9.38 5.85 10.49
N ASN A 40 -8.85 6.61 9.54
CA ASN A 40 -8.77 8.06 9.64
C ASN A 40 -10.13 8.75 9.49
N TRP A 41 -11.23 8.02 9.23
CA TRP A 41 -12.54 8.58 8.91
C TRP A 41 -13.69 8.07 9.78
N PHE A 42 -13.59 6.90 10.43
CA PHE A 42 -14.72 6.29 11.16
C PHE A 42 -15.43 7.19 12.17
N ARG A 43 -14.69 8.10 12.83
CA ARG A 43 -15.23 8.99 13.87
C ARG A 43 -15.43 10.43 13.40
N PHE A 44 -15.33 10.68 12.10
CA PHE A 44 -15.36 12.02 11.55
C PHE A 44 -16.61 12.24 10.70
N GLY A 45 -17.34 13.30 11.03
CA GLY A 45 -18.49 13.78 10.27
C GLY A 45 -18.32 15.22 9.81
N GLY A 46 -19.40 15.82 9.31
CA GLY A 46 -19.40 17.23 8.90
C GLY A 46 -18.65 17.48 7.61
N ARG A 47 -17.98 18.63 7.51
CA ARG A 47 -17.37 19.09 6.24
C ARG A 47 -16.33 18.12 5.66
N PRO A 48 -15.36 17.57 6.43
CA PRO A 48 -14.36 16.67 5.86
C PRO A 48 -14.97 15.39 5.27
N ALA A 49 -15.92 14.77 5.96
CA ALA A 49 -16.61 13.57 5.47
C ALA A 49 -17.43 13.88 4.20
N HIS A 50 -18.12 15.03 4.16
CA HIS A 50 -18.83 15.48 2.96
C HIS A 50 -17.87 15.71 1.78
N THR A 51 -16.71 16.32 2.02
CA THR A 51 -15.71 16.53 0.95
C THR A 51 -15.10 15.21 0.47
N LEU A 52 -14.83 14.25 1.37
CA LEU A 52 -14.40 12.91 0.97
C LEU A 52 -15.45 12.23 0.08
N ARG A 53 -16.73 12.29 0.48
CA ARG A 53 -17.84 11.77 -0.31
C ARG A 53 -17.87 12.36 -1.72
N GLN A 54 -17.77 13.69 -1.83
CA GLN A 54 -17.72 14.39 -3.12
C GLN A 54 -16.53 13.93 -4.00
N LEU A 55 -15.36 13.69 -3.40
CA LEU A 55 -14.20 13.18 -4.13
C LEU A 55 -14.43 11.74 -4.62
N SER A 56 -14.93 10.85 -3.75
CA SER A 56 -15.20 9.44 -4.10
C SER A 56 -16.29 9.28 -5.16
N GLU A 57 -17.15 10.28 -5.35
CA GLU A 57 -18.15 10.29 -6.44
C GLU A 57 -17.56 10.73 -7.79
N ARG A 58 -16.37 11.35 -7.80
CA ARG A 58 -15.72 11.90 -9.01
C ARG A 58 -14.61 10.99 -9.54
N VAL A 59 -13.85 10.35 -8.65
CA VAL A 59 -12.76 9.42 -8.98
C VAL A 59 -12.80 8.20 -8.06
N PRO A 60 -12.29 7.02 -8.49
CA PRO A 60 -12.18 5.85 -7.62
C PRO A 60 -11.40 6.18 -6.34
N LEU A 61 -11.92 5.74 -5.20
CA LEU A 61 -11.25 5.79 -3.91
C LEU A 61 -10.84 4.37 -3.49
N LEU A 62 -9.55 4.11 -3.34
CA LEU A 62 -9.02 2.90 -2.73
C LEU A 62 -8.95 3.07 -1.21
N ALA A 63 -9.06 1.96 -0.50
CA ALA A 63 -8.91 1.91 0.94
C ALA A 63 -7.65 1.14 1.30
N HIS A 64 -6.84 1.69 2.19
CA HIS A 64 -5.61 1.06 2.65
C HIS A 64 -5.53 1.13 4.19
N GLY A 65 -5.65 -0.02 4.84
CA GLY A 65 -5.71 -0.15 6.29
C GLY A 65 -4.34 -0.02 6.96
N LEU A 66 -4.35 0.44 8.21
CA LEU A 66 -3.13 0.70 9.00
C LEU A 66 -2.99 -0.25 10.19
N SER A 67 -4.07 -0.93 10.57
CA SER A 67 -4.24 -1.38 11.97
C SER A 67 -4.80 -2.77 12.16
N LEU A 68 -5.13 -3.49 11.09
CA LEU A 68 -5.72 -4.83 11.19
C LEU A 68 -4.73 -5.87 11.74
N SER A 69 -3.43 -5.61 11.61
CA SER A 69 -2.36 -6.43 12.16
C SER A 69 -2.47 -7.90 11.73
N ILE A 70 -2.40 -8.15 10.41
CA ILE A 70 -2.54 -9.50 9.83
C ILE A 70 -1.55 -10.49 10.46
N GLY A 71 -0.33 -10.05 10.75
CA GLY A 71 0.71 -10.87 11.38
C GLY A 71 0.65 -10.95 12.91
N GLY A 72 -0.33 -10.32 13.55
CA GLY A 72 -0.39 -10.25 15.02
C GLY A 72 -0.97 -11.47 15.73
N PRO A 73 -0.61 -11.69 17.01
CA PRO A 73 -1.09 -12.83 17.78
C PRO A 73 -2.52 -12.64 18.28
N ASP A 74 -2.97 -11.40 18.44
CA ASP A 74 -4.32 -11.06 18.87
C ASP A 74 -5.37 -11.44 17.80
N PRO A 75 -6.59 -11.86 18.18
CA PRO A 75 -7.68 -12.07 17.24
C PRO A 75 -7.94 -10.83 16.37
N LEU A 76 -8.41 -11.05 15.13
CA LEU A 76 -8.81 -9.96 14.25
C LEU A 76 -9.89 -9.10 14.94
N ASP A 77 -9.72 -7.78 14.86
CA ASP A 77 -10.67 -6.84 15.43
C ASP A 77 -11.93 -6.80 14.55
N ARG A 78 -12.96 -7.52 14.97
CA ARG A 78 -14.20 -7.63 14.21
C ARG A 78 -14.92 -6.29 14.08
N ALA A 79 -14.86 -5.44 15.10
CA ALA A 79 -15.50 -4.13 15.05
C ALA A 79 -14.82 -3.23 14.01
N LEU A 80 -13.49 -3.27 13.94
CA LEU A 80 -12.71 -2.61 12.89
C LEU A 80 -13.12 -3.11 11.50
N LEU A 81 -13.24 -4.42 11.29
CA LEU A 81 -13.64 -4.98 10.00
C LEU A 81 -15.06 -4.58 9.59
N ASP A 82 -16.00 -4.53 10.55
CA ASP A 82 -17.36 -4.04 10.28
C ASP A 82 -17.35 -2.53 9.93
N ASP A 83 -16.49 -1.73 10.56
CA ASP A 83 -16.29 -0.31 10.23
C ASP A 83 -15.68 -0.14 8.84
N VAL A 84 -14.66 -0.94 8.49
CA VAL A 84 -14.07 -0.98 7.14
C VAL A 84 -15.14 -1.35 6.12
N ALA A 85 -15.89 -2.44 6.32
CA ALA A 85 -16.91 -2.89 5.38
C ALA A 85 -17.92 -1.77 5.05
N ARG A 86 -18.39 -1.04 6.07
CA ARG A 86 -19.28 0.11 5.89
C ARG A 86 -18.63 1.23 5.10
N PHE A 87 -17.37 1.57 5.40
CA PHE A 87 -16.63 2.59 4.67
C PHE A 87 -16.46 2.23 3.19
N LEU A 88 -16.11 0.96 2.90
CA LEU A 88 -15.94 0.46 1.54
C LEU A 88 -17.25 0.54 0.74
N GLU A 89 -18.38 0.19 1.37
CA GLU A 89 -19.70 0.28 0.74
C GLU A 89 -20.10 1.75 0.53
N GLU A 90 -19.93 2.60 1.54
CA GLU A 90 -20.25 4.01 1.48
C GLU A 90 -19.53 4.68 0.29
N HIS A 91 -18.21 4.55 0.22
CA HIS A 91 -17.41 5.23 -0.81
C HIS A 91 -17.25 4.43 -2.11
N GLY A 92 -17.86 3.25 -2.21
CA GLY A 92 -17.77 2.39 -3.40
C GLY A 92 -16.34 1.93 -3.70
N CYS A 93 -15.51 1.74 -2.66
CA CYS A 93 -14.10 1.39 -2.80
C CYS A 93 -13.94 0.00 -3.46
N PRO A 94 -13.23 -0.10 -4.60
CA PRO A 94 -13.07 -1.38 -5.30
C PRO A 94 -12.07 -2.31 -4.61
N HIS A 95 -11.12 -1.76 -3.85
CA HIS A 95 -10.07 -2.52 -3.19
C HIS A 95 -9.90 -2.06 -1.74
N TYR A 96 -9.51 -3.03 -0.91
CA TYR A 96 -9.00 -2.80 0.43
C TYR A 96 -7.66 -3.51 0.54
N SER A 97 -6.61 -2.79 0.94
CA SER A 97 -5.28 -3.33 1.19
C SER A 97 -4.92 -3.25 2.67
N GLU A 98 -4.03 -4.13 3.12
CA GLU A 98 -3.47 -4.14 4.47
C GLU A 98 -2.00 -4.60 4.45
N HIS A 99 -1.31 -4.24 5.51
CA HIS A 99 0.11 -4.52 5.69
C HIS A 99 0.36 -5.97 6.13
N LEU A 100 1.39 -6.61 5.59
CA LEU A 100 1.95 -7.85 6.15
C LEU A 100 2.82 -7.55 7.38
N ALA A 101 2.18 -7.10 8.45
CA ALA A 101 2.90 -6.67 9.65
C ALA A 101 2.16 -7.02 10.92
N PHE A 102 2.88 -6.82 12.02
CA PHE A 102 2.35 -6.84 13.36
C PHE A 102 2.23 -5.42 13.92
N CYS A 103 1.05 -4.97 14.34
CA CYS A 103 0.89 -3.62 14.91
C CYS A 103 -0.01 -3.57 16.16
N ARG A 104 -0.28 -4.71 16.84
CA ARG A 104 -1.11 -4.74 18.06
C ARG A 104 -0.72 -5.80 19.09
N ASP A 105 -0.16 -5.42 20.24
CA ASP A 105 0.00 -6.33 21.41
C ASP A 105 -0.86 -5.84 22.57
N GLY A 106 -2.16 -6.18 22.57
CA GLY A 106 -3.14 -5.66 23.54
C GLY A 106 -3.42 -4.14 23.43
N SER A 107 -2.65 -3.41 22.61
CA SER A 107 -2.78 -1.99 22.29
C SER A 107 -2.18 -1.70 20.92
N TYR A 108 -2.61 -0.62 20.25
CA TYR A 108 -2.08 -0.23 18.94
C TYR A 108 -0.62 0.22 19.06
N LEU A 109 0.25 -0.44 18.30
CA LEU A 109 1.64 -0.08 18.13
C LEU A 109 1.69 0.86 16.91
N HIS A 110 2.25 2.05 17.09
CA HIS A 110 2.35 3.06 16.02
C HIS A 110 3.37 2.69 14.92
N ASP A 111 3.94 1.49 15.00
CA ASP A 111 4.93 0.94 14.08
C ASP A 111 4.46 -0.41 13.53
N LEU A 112 4.83 -0.69 12.28
CA LEU A 112 4.70 -1.99 11.65
C LEU A 112 5.87 -2.87 12.09
N LEU A 113 5.61 -3.79 13.01
CA LEU A 113 6.62 -4.71 13.52
C LEU A 113 6.83 -5.90 12.58
N PRO A 114 8.07 -6.40 12.48
CA PRO A 114 8.39 -7.54 11.64
C PRO A 114 7.73 -8.82 12.19
N ILE A 115 7.52 -9.78 11.29
CA ILE A 115 7.04 -11.12 11.62
C ILE A 115 8.09 -12.17 11.23
N PRO A 116 8.19 -13.30 11.95
CA PRO A 116 9.12 -14.37 11.57
C PRO A 116 8.62 -15.09 10.31
N PHE A 117 9.48 -15.22 9.30
CA PHE A 117 9.15 -15.89 8.04
C PHE A 117 9.35 -17.40 8.17
N ASN A 118 8.34 -18.08 8.70
CA ASN A 118 8.31 -19.54 8.82
C ASN A 118 6.90 -20.09 8.57
N GLU A 119 6.81 -21.42 8.50
CA GLU A 119 5.59 -22.15 8.19
C GLU A 119 4.44 -21.89 9.19
N ASP A 120 4.77 -21.68 10.47
CA ASP A 120 3.75 -21.43 11.50
C ASP A 120 3.11 -20.05 11.31
N THR A 121 3.93 -19.02 11.09
CA THR A 121 3.47 -17.66 10.77
C THR A 121 2.72 -17.64 9.44
N LEU A 122 3.18 -18.39 8.44
CA LEU A 122 2.55 -18.45 7.13
C LEU A 122 1.10 -18.96 7.24
N ARG A 123 0.89 -20.08 7.94
CA ARG A 123 -0.45 -20.62 8.18
C ARG A 123 -1.32 -19.65 8.97
N HIS A 124 -0.75 -19.00 9.99
CA HIS A 124 -1.44 -18.01 10.80
C HIS A 124 -1.92 -16.81 9.97
N CYS A 125 -1.03 -16.20 9.18
CA CYS A 125 -1.38 -15.10 8.30
C CYS A 125 -2.41 -15.52 7.24
N ARG A 126 -2.24 -16.70 6.63
CA ARG A 126 -3.19 -17.24 5.64
C ARG A 126 -4.60 -17.32 6.22
N ASP A 127 -4.76 -17.94 7.39
CA ASP A 127 -6.07 -18.13 8.01
C ASP A 127 -6.76 -16.81 8.34
N ARG A 128 -5.98 -15.78 8.67
CA ARG A 128 -6.49 -14.43 8.93
C ARG A 128 -6.87 -13.71 7.65
N ILE A 129 -6.06 -13.80 6.60
CA ILE A 129 -6.40 -13.23 5.29
C ILE A 129 -7.70 -13.85 4.78
N VAL A 130 -7.87 -15.18 4.86
CA VAL A 130 -9.12 -15.85 4.48
C VAL A 130 -10.31 -15.30 5.28
N GLN A 131 -10.19 -15.19 6.61
CA GLN A 131 -11.25 -14.60 7.45
C GLN A 131 -11.61 -13.16 7.05
N VAL A 132 -10.60 -12.32 6.74
CA VAL A 132 -10.83 -10.94 6.32
C VAL A 132 -11.56 -10.90 4.98
N GLN A 133 -11.16 -11.74 4.02
CA GLN A 133 -11.82 -11.83 2.72
C GLN A 133 -13.26 -12.31 2.84
N ASP A 134 -13.52 -13.29 3.72
CA ASP A 134 -14.88 -13.78 4.00
C ASP A 134 -15.76 -12.69 4.64
N ILE A 135 -15.21 -11.88 5.55
CA ILE A 135 -15.94 -10.81 6.23
C ILE A 135 -16.21 -9.62 5.29
N LEU A 136 -15.22 -9.23 4.48
CA LEU A 136 -15.34 -8.09 3.56
C LEU A 136 -15.94 -8.46 2.19
N GLU A 137 -16.19 -9.76 1.97
CA GLU A 137 -16.73 -10.38 0.75
C GLU A 137 -15.97 -9.95 -0.53
N ARG A 138 -14.65 -9.83 -0.43
CA ARG A 138 -13.77 -9.41 -1.55
C ARG A 138 -12.33 -9.86 -1.33
N PRO A 139 -11.51 -9.99 -2.39
CA PRO A 139 -10.09 -10.25 -2.26
C PRO A 139 -9.38 -9.12 -1.49
N LEU A 140 -8.56 -9.49 -0.52
CA LEU A 140 -7.69 -8.57 0.20
C LEU A 140 -6.47 -8.29 -0.67
N LEU A 141 -5.98 -7.06 -0.69
CA LEU A 141 -4.67 -6.75 -1.24
C LEU A 141 -3.65 -6.74 -0.10
N LEU A 142 -2.62 -7.57 -0.21
CA LEU A 142 -1.55 -7.62 0.77
C LEU A 142 -0.38 -6.77 0.27
N GLU A 143 0.13 -5.92 1.15
CA GLU A 143 1.30 -5.09 0.89
C GLU A 143 2.58 -5.66 1.50
N ASN A 144 3.68 -5.59 0.75
CA ASN A 144 5.02 -5.86 1.28
C ASN A 144 5.52 -4.64 2.06
N THR A 145 5.89 -4.85 3.32
CA THR A 145 6.29 -3.77 4.22
C THR A 145 7.79 -3.74 4.44
N ALA A 146 8.35 -2.54 4.66
CA ALA A 146 9.71 -2.44 5.17
C ALA A 146 9.83 -3.13 6.54
N TYR A 147 10.93 -3.85 6.77
CA TYR A 147 11.19 -4.49 8.06
C TYR A 147 12.65 -4.34 8.50
N TYR A 148 12.87 -4.24 9.81
CA TYR A 148 14.16 -3.84 10.38
C TYR A 148 14.78 -4.85 11.35
N GLY A 149 14.15 -6.02 11.50
CA GLY A 149 14.64 -7.08 12.36
C GLY A 149 14.36 -8.46 11.78
N ASP A 150 15.39 -9.31 11.83
CA ASP A 150 15.27 -10.72 11.49
C ASP A 150 14.98 -11.56 12.73
N PHE A 151 14.24 -12.64 12.53
CA PHE A 151 14.00 -13.63 13.57
C PHE A 151 14.85 -14.88 13.33
N ALA A 152 15.48 -15.38 14.40
CA ALA A 152 16.34 -16.57 14.32
C ALA A 152 15.58 -17.85 13.91
N ASN A 153 14.26 -17.86 14.06
CA ASN A 153 13.38 -18.95 13.64
C ASN A 153 12.71 -18.69 12.27
N SER A 154 13.15 -17.70 11.49
CA SER A 154 12.76 -17.58 10.08
C SER A 154 13.44 -18.70 9.27
N THR A 155 12.64 -19.49 8.56
CA THR A 155 13.10 -20.62 7.73
C THR A 155 12.84 -20.41 6.25
N LEU A 156 12.10 -19.36 5.89
CA LEU A 156 11.79 -18.94 4.54
C LEU A 156 12.42 -17.55 4.29
N SER A 157 12.80 -17.27 3.04
CA SER A 157 13.07 -15.90 2.61
C SER A 157 11.78 -15.07 2.56
N GLU A 158 11.90 -13.73 2.56
CA GLU A 158 10.76 -12.82 2.36
C GLU A 158 9.99 -13.17 1.08
N THR A 159 10.70 -13.40 -0.02
CA THR A 159 10.13 -13.78 -1.31
C THR A 159 9.32 -15.07 -1.23
N GLU A 160 9.90 -16.12 -0.63
CA GLU A 160 9.22 -17.42 -0.48
C GLU A 160 7.98 -17.29 0.39
N PHE A 161 8.11 -16.61 1.53
CA PHE A 161 7.00 -16.38 2.45
C PHE A 161 5.85 -15.61 1.78
N PHE A 162 6.16 -14.48 1.14
CA PHE A 162 5.16 -13.62 0.52
C PHE A 162 4.46 -14.31 -0.65
N CYS A 163 5.21 -14.95 -1.56
CA CYS A 163 4.63 -15.65 -2.70
C CYS A 163 3.76 -16.84 -2.27
N GLN A 164 4.20 -17.64 -1.30
CA GLN A 164 3.40 -18.74 -0.79
C GLN A 164 2.14 -18.23 -0.08
N LEU A 165 2.24 -17.20 0.75
CA LEU A 165 1.10 -16.61 1.44
C LEU A 165 0.04 -16.09 0.46
N VAL A 166 0.46 -15.37 -0.58
CA VAL A 166 -0.42 -14.88 -1.65
C VAL A 166 -1.11 -16.04 -2.37
N HIS A 167 -0.38 -17.12 -2.66
CA HIS A 167 -0.93 -18.29 -3.34
C HIS A 167 -1.93 -19.05 -2.45
N GLU A 168 -1.59 -19.31 -1.18
CA GLU A 168 -2.42 -20.09 -0.25
C GLU A 168 -3.67 -19.37 0.24
N SER A 169 -3.64 -18.04 0.31
CA SER A 169 -4.78 -17.22 0.76
C SER A 169 -5.65 -16.70 -0.37
N ASP A 170 -5.23 -16.91 -1.63
CA ASP A 170 -5.82 -16.35 -2.84
C ASP A 170 -5.96 -14.81 -2.82
N CYS A 171 -5.16 -14.12 -2.01
CA CYS A 171 -5.18 -12.66 -1.96
C CYS A 171 -4.54 -12.05 -3.21
N ARG A 172 -4.65 -10.73 -3.31
CA ARG A 172 -4.01 -9.90 -4.33
C ARG A 172 -2.86 -9.12 -3.72
N ILE A 173 -2.12 -8.41 -4.54
CA ILE A 173 -0.90 -7.70 -4.13
C ILE A 173 -1.07 -6.20 -4.40
N LEU A 174 -0.83 -5.42 -3.35
CA LEU A 174 -0.35 -4.06 -3.45
C LEU A 174 1.18 -4.13 -3.36
N LEU A 175 1.90 -3.76 -4.42
CA LEU A 175 3.36 -3.83 -4.40
C LEU A 175 3.94 -2.46 -4.10
N ASP A 176 4.52 -2.31 -2.92
CA ASP A 176 5.29 -1.12 -2.58
C ASP A 176 6.74 -1.27 -3.08
N ILE A 177 7.08 -0.43 -4.07
CA ILE A 177 8.39 -0.42 -4.72
C ILE A 177 9.46 0.20 -3.81
N ASN A 178 9.08 1.16 -2.97
CA ASN A 178 9.98 1.78 -2.02
C ASN A 178 10.35 0.80 -0.90
N ASN A 179 9.37 0.08 -0.33
CA ASN A 179 9.61 -0.98 0.66
C ASN A 179 10.47 -2.11 0.11
N LEU A 180 10.20 -2.56 -1.11
CA LEU A 180 11.05 -3.55 -1.79
C LEU A 180 12.49 -3.04 -1.93
N TYR A 181 12.67 -1.77 -2.33
CA TYR A 181 14.00 -1.18 -2.42
C TYR A 181 14.67 -1.11 -1.05
N VAL A 182 14.00 -0.60 -0.02
CA VAL A 182 14.51 -0.48 1.36
C VAL A 182 14.94 -1.85 1.88
N ASN A 183 14.09 -2.87 1.77
CA ASN A 183 14.39 -4.23 2.22
C ASN A 183 15.58 -4.82 1.46
N SER A 184 15.62 -4.70 0.12
CA SER A 184 16.74 -5.21 -0.68
C SER A 184 18.10 -4.63 -0.26
N ARG A 185 18.12 -3.34 0.11
CA ARG A 185 19.32 -2.63 0.57
C ARG A 185 19.70 -2.99 2.00
N ASN A 186 18.72 -3.10 2.89
CA ASN A 186 18.96 -3.40 4.31
C ASN A 186 19.37 -4.86 4.53
N HIS A 187 18.77 -5.79 3.77
CA HIS A 187 18.94 -7.24 3.96
C HIS A 187 19.85 -7.88 2.90
N GLY A 188 20.28 -7.11 1.89
CA GLY A 188 21.31 -7.52 0.94
C GLY A 188 20.84 -8.53 -0.12
N TYR A 189 19.56 -8.55 -0.45
CA TYR A 189 19.01 -9.38 -1.54
C TYR A 189 18.77 -8.57 -2.81
N ASP A 190 18.57 -9.26 -3.94
CA ASP A 190 18.25 -8.62 -5.23
C ASP A 190 16.76 -8.34 -5.38
N ALA A 191 16.37 -7.06 -5.46
CA ALA A 191 14.99 -6.63 -5.62
C ALA A 191 14.35 -7.17 -6.92
N LEU A 192 15.13 -7.33 -8.00
CA LEU A 192 14.60 -7.84 -9.26
C LEU A 192 14.27 -9.33 -9.20
N SER A 193 15.03 -10.09 -8.41
CA SER A 193 14.73 -11.50 -8.15
C SER A 193 13.44 -11.67 -7.34
N PHE A 194 13.19 -10.81 -6.34
CA PHE A 194 11.90 -10.77 -5.64
C PHE A 194 10.76 -10.45 -6.63
N LEU A 195 10.90 -9.38 -7.41
CA LEU A 195 9.90 -8.94 -8.37
C LEU A 195 9.52 -10.02 -9.39
N ARG A 196 10.52 -10.72 -9.94
CA ARG A 196 10.31 -11.79 -10.94
C ARG A 196 9.72 -13.07 -10.36
N ALA A 197 9.74 -13.23 -9.04
CA ALA A 197 9.10 -14.35 -8.36
C ALA A 197 7.62 -14.10 -8.08
N LEU A 198 7.16 -12.84 -8.09
CA LEU A 198 5.77 -12.50 -7.83
C LEU A 198 4.84 -12.99 -8.95
N PRO A 199 3.63 -13.45 -8.60
CA PRO A 199 2.58 -13.71 -9.59
C PRO A 199 2.05 -12.37 -10.14
N ALA A 200 2.55 -11.97 -11.32
CA ALA A 200 2.31 -10.65 -11.92
C ALA A 200 0.81 -10.31 -12.12
N GLU A 201 -0.03 -11.32 -12.34
CA GLU A 201 -1.48 -11.22 -12.47
C GLU A 201 -2.21 -10.93 -11.13
N ARG A 202 -1.53 -11.09 -10.00
CA ARG A 202 -2.06 -10.76 -8.67
C ARG A 202 -1.70 -9.34 -8.23
N VAL A 203 -0.73 -8.69 -8.87
CA VAL A 203 -0.36 -7.30 -8.59
C VAL A 203 -1.39 -6.35 -9.20
N VAL A 204 -2.11 -5.62 -8.33
CA VAL A 204 -3.23 -4.75 -8.71
C VAL A 204 -2.75 -3.32 -8.95
N TYR A 205 -1.98 -2.76 -8.04
CA TYR A 205 -1.38 -1.42 -8.15
C TYR A 205 -0.10 -1.32 -7.33
N LEU A 206 0.62 -0.21 -7.52
CA LEU A 206 1.95 0.03 -6.96
C LEU A 206 1.95 1.24 -6.02
N HIS A 207 2.65 1.12 -4.90
CA HIS A 207 3.02 2.25 -4.05
C HIS A 207 4.42 2.76 -4.36
N LEU A 208 4.55 4.09 -4.33
CA LEU A 208 5.79 4.82 -4.45
C LEU A 208 5.87 5.87 -3.36
N ALA A 209 6.99 5.88 -2.66
CA ALA A 209 7.31 6.86 -1.65
C ALA A 209 8.82 7.12 -1.58
N GLY A 210 9.22 8.03 -0.69
CA GLY A 210 10.62 8.28 -0.35
C GLY A 210 11.02 7.72 1.01
N HIS A 211 12.31 7.45 1.18
CA HIS A 211 12.91 6.90 2.40
C HIS A 211 14.10 7.72 2.87
N ALA A 212 14.40 7.67 4.16
CA ALA A 212 15.56 8.31 4.76
C ALA A 212 16.76 7.35 4.84
N ALA A 213 17.98 7.89 4.78
CA ALA A 213 19.19 7.15 5.16
C ALA A 213 19.50 7.45 6.64
N HIS A 214 19.62 6.41 7.45
CA HIS A 214 20.09 6.49 8.83
C HIS A 214 21.63 6.53 8.87
N PRO A 215 22.26 7.19 9.85
CA PRO A 215 23.73 7.23 9.97
C PRO A 215 24.43 5.87 10.05
N SER A 216 23.72 4.80 10.42
CA SER A 216 24.24 3.43 10.40
C SER A 216 24.38 2.83 8.99
N GLY A 217 23.85 3.51 7.96
CA GLY A 217 23.76 3.00 6.59
C GLY A 217 22.44 2.28 6.28
N GLN A 218 21.57 2.07 7.27
CA GLN A 218 20.23 1.52 7.07
C GLN A 218 19.33 2.54 6.40
N LEU A 219 18.48 2.09 5.48
CA LEU A 219 17.40 2.90 4.92
C LEU A 219 16.15 2.74 5.77
N ILE A 220 15.49 3.83 6.10
CA ILE A 220 14.25 3.87 6.89
C ILE A 220 13.14 4.40 6.00
N ASP A 221 12.06 3.64 5.96
CA ASP A 221 10.85 3.97 5.25
C ASP A 221 10.07 5.08 5.99
N THR A 222 10.27 6.33 5.56
CA THR A 222 9.77 7.52 6.28
C THR A 222 8.61 8.23 5.59
N HIS A 223 8.47 8.03 4.27
CA HIS A 223 7.44 8.66 3.44
C HIS A 223 7.37 10.18 3.63
N ASP A 224 8.54 10.81 3.81
CA ASP A 224 8.70 12.21 4.21
C ASP A 224 9.50 13.05 3.20
N ARG A 225 9.78 12.46 2.04
CA ARG A 225 10.56 13.07 0.97
C ARG A 225 10.21 12.47 -0.39
N GLY A 226 10.65 13.15 -1.44
CA GLY A 226 10.40 12.71 -2.80
C GLY A 226 11.07 11.38 -3.15
N VAL A 227 10.52 10.71 -4.16
CA VAL A 227 10.97 9.41 -4.64
C VAL A 227 12.39 9.51 -5.18
N SER A 228 13.28 8.63 -4.70
CA SER A 228 14.69 8.63 -5.11
C SER A 228 14.90 8.04 -6.51
N ALA A 229 15.96 8.46 -7.21
CA ALA A 229 16.28 7.94 -8.55
C ALA A 229 16.45 6.39 -8.61
N PRO A 230 17.06 5.72 -7.62
CA PRO A 230 17.09 4.26 -7.59
C PRO A 230 15.70 3.61 -7.50
N VAL A 231 14.78 4.18 -6.73
CA VAL A 231 13.40 3.69 -6.62
C VAL A 231 12.66 3.90 -7.94
N LEU A 232 12.84 5.04 -8.61
CA LEU A 232 12.31 5.26 -9.95
C LEU A 232 12.86 4.28 -10.99
N GLN A 233 14.14 3.88 -10.87
CA GLN A 233 14.70 2.85 -11.73
C GLN A 233 14.05 1.49 -11.45
N LEU A 234 13.87 1.11 -10.17
CA LEU A 234 13.20 -0.14 -9.81
C LEU A 234 11.75 -0.16 -10.30
N LEU A 235 11.04 0.97 -10.24
CA LEU A 235 9.70 1.12 -10.83
C LEU A 235 9.69 0.83 -12.33
N ARG A 236 10.68 1.31 -13.10
CA ARG A 236 10.77 0.99 -14.55
C ARG A 236 10.91 -0.50 -14.79
N GLU A 237 11.79 -1.16 -14.04
CA GLU A 237 11.98 -2.61 -14.13
C GLU A 237 10.70 -3.36 -13.72
N ALA A 238 10.00 -2.88 -12.70
CA ALA A 238 8.71 -3.42 -12.26
C ALA A 238 7.67 -3.34 -13.38
N LEU A 239 7.49 -2.17 -14.00
CA LEU A 239 6.54 -1.96 -15.09
C LEU A 239 6.93 -2.76 -16.35
N ALA A 240 8.22 -2.92 -16.63
CA ALA A 240 8.68 -3.72 -17.76
C ALA A 240 8.32 -5.22 -17.61
N TYR A 241 8.29 -5.72 -16.37
CA TYR A 241 7.95 -7.11 -16.07
C TYR A 241 6.43 -7.33 -15.86
N LEU A 242 5.78 -6.48 -15.06
CA LEU A 242 4.36 -6.60 -14.70
C LEU A 242 3.43 -6.09 -15.81
N GLY A 243 3.98 -5.32 -16.75
CA GLY A 243 3.24 -4.45 -17.64
C GLY A 243 2.72 -3.19 -16.93
N PRO A 244 1.98 -2.34 -17.66
CA PRO A 244 1.36 -1.14 -17.11
C PRO A 244 0.51 -1.45 -15.86
N ARG A 245 0.74 -0.73 -14.76
CA ARG A 245 -0.03 -0.79 -13.51
C ARG A 245 -0.32 0.60 -12.95
N PRO A 246 -1.47 0.81 -12.27
CA PRO A 246 -1.73 2.04 -11.53
C PRO A 246 -0.64 2.30 -10.47
N ILE A 247 -0.26 3.55 -10.30
CA ILE A 247 0.79 3.99 -9.39
C ILE A 247 0.20 5.01 -8.44
N LEU A 248 0.38 4.81 -7.14
CA LEU A 248 0.04 5.77 -6.11
C LEU A 248 1.30 6.40 -5.53
N LEU A 249 1.33 7.73 -5.48
CA LEU A 249 2.34 8.47 -4.72
C LEU A 249 1.87 8.62 -3.26
N GLU A 250 2.69 8.16 -2.33
CA GLU A 250 2.45 8.23 -0.89
C GLU A 250 3.38 9.21 -0.18
N TRP A 251 2.80 9.96 0.77
CA TRP A 251 3.47 10.88 1.68
C TRP A 251 2.77 10.88 3.05
N ASP A 252 3.47 10.45 4.10
CA ASP A 252 2.92 10.38 5.47
C ASP A 252 3.37 11.55 6.35
N HIS A 253 4.61 11.97 6.18
CA HIS A 253 5.24 12.97 7.04
C HIS A 253 5.77 14.13 6.19
N ALA A 254 5.94 15.30 6.82
CA ALA A 254 6.43 16.51 6.15
C ALA A 254 5.72 16.82 4.81
N ILE A 255 4.42 16.50 4.74
CA ILE A 255 3.64 16.49 3.50
C ILE A 255 3.75 17.86 2.79
N PRO A 256 4.27 17.89 1.54
CA PRO A 256 4.42 19.13 0.81
C PRO A 256 3.05 19.65 0.35
N ARG A 257 3.04 20.87 -0.20
CA ARG A 257 1.81 21.45 -0.75
C ARG A 257 1.32 20.60 -1.93
N LEU A 258 0.01 20.63 -2.17
CA LEU A 258 -0.62 19.87 -3.24
C LEU A 258 0.04 20.08 -4.61
N ASP A 259 0.35 21.31 -5.00
CA ASP A 259 1.00 21.58 -6.31
C ASP A 259 2.33 20.81 -6.47
N LEU A 260 3.12 20.66 -5.41
CA LEU A 260 4.39 19.93 -5.46
C LEU A 260 4.17 18.41 -5.57
N LEU A 261 3.14 17.89 -4.90
CA LEU A 261 2.73 16.48 -5.05
C LEU A 261 2.29 16.19 -6.49
N LEU A 262 1.55 17.12 -7.09
CA LEU A 262 1.09 16.99 -8.48
C LEU A 262 2.25 17.11 -9.49
N GLU A 263 3.24 17.97 -9.21
CA GLU A 263 4.48 18.04 -10.00
C GLU A 263 5.25 16.72 -9.95
N GLU A 264 5.39 16.12 -8.77
CA GLU A 264 6.04 14.82 -8.60
C GLU A 264 5.28 13.70 -9.32
N LEU A 265 3.94 13.65 -9.18
CA LEU A 265 3.09 12.73 -9.96
C LEU A 265 3.29 12.88 -11.46
N GLY A 266 3.40 14.12 -11.97
CA GLY A 266 3.70 14.38 -13.37
C GLY A 266 5.05 13.81 -13.83
N GLN A 267 6.06 13.80 -12.95
CA GLN A 267 7.36 13.17 -13.23
C GLN A 267 7.28 11.64 -13.24
N LEU A 268 6.44 11.05 -12.36
CA LEU A 268 6.15 9.61 -12.37
C LEU A 268 5.46 9.18 -13.68
N ALA A 269 4.52 9.97 -14.18
CA ALA A 269 3.84 9.75 -15.46
C ALA A 269 4.83 9.56 -16.63
N ALA A 270 5.82 10.45 -16.70
CA ALA A 270 6.85 10.41 -17.72
C ALA A 270 7.72 9.15 -17.59
N THR A 271 8.02 8.72 -16.37
CA THR A 271 8.78 7.50 -16.10
C THR A 271 8.03 6.24 -16.51
N ALA A 272 6.73 6.15 -16.21
CA ALA A 272 5.88 5.01 -16.58
C ALA A 272 5.69 4.89 -18.10
N THR A 273 5.60 6.02 -18.80
CA THR A 273 5.44 6.05 -20.27
C THR A 273 6.67 5.51 -21.01
N VAL A 274 7.88 5.83 -20.51
CA VAL A 274 9.14 5.36 -21.12
C VAL A 274 9.35 3.85 -20.95
N ALA A 275 8.87 3.27 -19.85
CA ALA A 275 9.00 1.82 -19.60
C ALA A 275 8.06 0.97 -20.48
N ALA A 276 7.00 1.56 -21.03
CA ALA A 276 6.01 0.87 -21.87
C ALA A 276 6.33 0.90 -23.38
N ALA A 277 7.40 1.60 -23.79
CA ALA A 277 7.85 1.76 -25.18
C ALA A 277 9.03 0.84 -25.51
#